data_AF-A0A3B3WRP0-F1
#
_entry.id   AF-A0A3B3WRP0-F1
#
_cell.length_a   1.000
_cell.length_b   1.000
_cell.length_c   1.000
_cell.angle_alpha   90.00
_cell.angle_beta   90.00
_cell.angle_gamma   90.00
#
_symmetry.space_group_name_H-M   'P 1'
#
loop_
_entity.id
_entity.type
_entity.pdbx_description
1 polymer ?
#
loop_
_entity_poly.entity_id
_entity_poly.type
_entity_poly.pdbx_seq_one_letter_code
_entity_poly.pdbx_strand_id
1 'polypeptide(L)'
;MATYNKPVGEQINEPFKGKVILSNSSLSSSSITLKNVTWADENCYVCSFNVYPDGSKRKQICLKVEGISEMHKKNSSASSSDHKDREEKLSCSATGKPAPKISWNTSKLKYTDAPPTTVINSDGSITTSSNITVQVPTDWTGHVYCVVNQGLLGQRQEEFSFSSQEKEKEEGTHAGLKSLTIVAIIICVTVVASVLVHKR
;
A
#
# COMPACT_ATOMS: atom_id res chain seq x y z
N MET A 1 -0.76 -13.87 33.64
CA MET A 1 -1.35 -13.13 34.78
C MET A 1 -0.30 -12.19 35.33
N ALA A 2 -0.68 -10.96 35.69
CA ALA A 2 0.19 -10.01 36.38
C ALA A 2 -0.37 -9.76 37.78
N THR A 3 0.48 -9.79 38.81
CA THR A 3 0.09 -9.66 40.21
C THR A 3 1.04 -8.74 40.97
N TYR A 4 0.55 -8.18 42.07
CA TYR A 4 1.36 -7.41 43.01
C TYR A 4 0.96 -7.77 44.43
N ASN A 5 1.96 -7.97 45.30
CA ASN A 5 1.76 -8.05 46.74
C ASN A 5 2.94 -7.39 47.48
N LYS A 6 2.76 -7.05 48.77
CA LYS A 6 3.84 -6.42 49.55
C LYS A 6 5.07 -7.31 49.75
N PRO A 7 4.94 -8.61 50.08
CA PRO A 7 6.12 -9.43 50.39
C PRO A 7 7.03 -9.71 49.20
N VAL A 8 6.46 -9.85 47.99
CA VAL A 8 7.18 -10.28 46.80
C VAL A 8 7.30 -9.17 45.74
N GLY A 9 6.40 -8.18 45.77
CA GLY A 9 6.34 -7.14 44.76
C GLY A 9 5.58 -7.58 43.51
N GLU A 10 5.98 -7.05 42.36
CA GLU A 10 5.36 -7.31 41.07
C GLU A 10 5.78 -8.67 40.50
N GLN A 11 4.84 -9.42 39.94
CA GLN A 11 5.10 -10.65 39.22
C GLN A 11 4.29 -10.72 37.93
N ILE A 12 4.95 -11.15 36.85
CA ILE A 12 4.31 -11.38 35.55
C ILE A 12 4.61 -12.81 35.13
N ASN A 13 3.56 -13.59 34.97
CA ASN A 13 3.67 -14.99 34.57
C ASN A 13 3.70 -15.12 33.05
N GLU A 14 4.37 -16.17 32.56
CA GLU A 14 4.26 -16.59 31.17
C GLU A 14 2.80 -16.87 30.78
N PRO A 15 2.41 -16.66 29.51
CA PRO A 15 3.22 -16.16 28.37
C PRO A 15 3.28 -14.62 28.28
N PHE A 16 2.94 -13.89 29.34
CA PHE A 16 2.77 -12.44 29.29
C PHE A 16 4.03 -11.63 29.62
N LYS A 17 5.15 -12.30 29.92
CA LYS A 17 6.41 -11.61 30.21
C LYS A 17 6.86 -10.82 28.98
N GLY A 18 7.34 -9.59 29.22
CA GLY A 18 7.75 -8.66 28.16
C GLY A 18 6.59 -7.99 27.42
N LYS A 19 5.41 -8.64 27.33
CA LYS A 19 4.21 -8.08 26.70
C LYS A 19 3.40 -7.20 27.66
N VAL A 20 3.22 -7.65 28.90
CA VAL A 20 2.53 -6.88 29.96
C VAL A 20 3.56 -6.16 30.81
N ILE A 21 3.26 -4.92 31.19
CA ILE A 21 3.98 -4.14 32.19
C ILE A 21 2.99 -3.74 33.26
N LEU A 22 3.32 -4.02 34.52
CA LEU A 22 2.55 -3.54 35.66
C LEU A 22 3.02 -2.12 36.02
N SER A 23 2.08 -1.25 36.34
CA SER A 23 2.34 0.14 36.72
C SER A 23 1.40 0.57 37.83
N ASN A 24 1.78 1.62 38.56
CA ASN A 24 1.05 2.10 39.74
C ASN A 24 0.81 1.00 40.80
N SER A 25 1.68 0.00 40.91
CA SER A 25 1.48 -1.22 41.69
C SER A 25 1.38 -0.96 43.20
N SER A 26 0.16 -0.86 43.69
CA SER A 26 -0.17 -0.68 45.10
C SER A 26 -1.36 -1.56 45.49
N LEU A 27 -1.68 -1.65 46.78
CA LEU A 27 -2.84 -2.40 47.24
C LEU A 27 -4.18 -1.69 46.95
N SER A 28 -4.16 -0.41 46.59
CA SER A 28 -5.34 0.41 46.34
C SER A 28 -5.50 0.85 44.88
N SER A 29 -4.42 0.77 44.09
CA SER A 29 -4.40 1.13 42.67
C SER A 29 -3.41 0.22 41.97
N SER A 30 -3.75 -0.21 40.75
CA SER A 30 -2.84 -0.93 39.87
C SER A 30 -3.29 -0.71 38.43
N SER A 31 -2.34 -0.75 37.51
CA SER A 31 -2.59 -0.59 36.08
C SER A 31 -1.68 -1.51 35.30
N ILE A 32 -2.10 -1.88 34.09
CA ILE A 32 -1.25 -2.63 33.17
C ILE A 32 -1.11 -1.86 31.86
N THR A 33 0.05 -1.99 31.23
CA THR A 33 0.28 -1.60 29.84
C THR A 33 0.55 -2.86 29.03
N LEU A 34 -0.25 -3.07 27.98
CA LEU A 34 -0.06 -4.16 27.03
C LEU A 34 0.71 -3.64 25.81
N LYS A 35 1.89 -4.18 25.54
CA LYS A 35 2.76 -3.82 24.43
C LYS A 35 2.48 -4.67 23.20
N ASN A 36 2.76 -4.11 22.02
CA ASN A 36 2.69 -4.81 20.73
C ASN A 36 1.38 -5.58 20.56
N VAL A 37 0.27 -4.86 20.76
CA VAL A 37 -1.08 -5.43 20.75
C VAL A 37 -1.39 -5.98 19.36
N THR A 38 -1.90 -7.20 19.31
CA THR A 38 -2.38 -7.85 18.09
C THR A 38 -3.86 -8.18 18.24
N TRP A 39 -4.54 -8.57 17.16
CA TRP A 39 -5.95 -8.99 17.23
C TRP A 39 -6.18 -10.19 18.16
N ALA A 40 -5.15 -11.01 18.44
CA ALA A 40 -5.26 -12.12 19.38
C ALA A 40 -5.34 -11.66 20.85
N ASP A 41 -5.02 -10.40 21.14
CA ASP A 41 -5.16 -9.81 22.48
C ASP A 41 -6.57 -9.26 22.75
N GLU A 42 -7.46 -9.26 21.75
CA GLU A 42 -8.85 -8.89 21.93
C GLU A 42 -9.53 -9.85 22.91
N ASN A 43 -9.80 -9.37 24.13
CA ASN A 43 -10.40 -10.17 25.19
C ASN A 43 -10.93 -9.29 26.33
N CYS A 44 -11.71 -9.89 27.22
CA CYS A 44 -12.13 -9.29 28.47
C CYS A 44 -11.14 -9.64 29.59
N TYR A 45 -10.36 -8.64 30.01
CA TYR A 45 -9.40 -8.71 31.09
C TYR A 45 -10.10 -8.44 32.43
N VAL A 46 -9.67 -9.15 33.48
CA VAL A 46 -10.21 -8.98 34.83
C VAL A 46 -9.13 -8.43 35.75
N CYS A 47 -9.40 -7.27 36.33
CA CYS A 47 -8.64 -6.74 37.46
C CYS A 47 -9.31 -7.21 38.76
N SER A 48 -8.50 -7.66 39.72
CA SER A 48 -8.98 -8.24 40.98
C SER A 48 -8.12 -7.78 42.15
N PHE A 49 -8.76 -7.18 43.15
CA PHE A 49 -8.15 -6.86 44.44
C PHE A 49 -8.69 -7.80 45.50
N ASN A 50 -7.81 -8.45 46.26
CA ASN A 50 -8.21 -9.30 47.38
C ASN A 50 -8.11 -8.48 48.67
N VAL A 51 -9.25 -8.24 49.31
CA VAL A 51 -9.36 -7.38 50.50
C VAL A 51 -9.90 -8.24 51.64
N TYR A 52 -9.16 -8.38 52.73
CA TYR A 52 -9.64 -9.10 53.91
C TYR A 52 -10.28 -8.12 54.90
N PRO A 53 -11.45 -8.41 55.49
CA PRO A 53 -12.27 -9.62 55.31
C PRO A 53 -13.26 -9.56 54.13
N ASP A 54 -13.34 -8.42 53.43
CA ASP A 54 -14.37 -8.08 52.43
C ASP A 54 -14.39 -8.93 51.14
N GLY A 55 -13.45 -9.87 51.00
CA GLY A 55 -13.27 -10.73 49.86
C GLY A 55 -12.64 -10.06 48.63
N SER A 56 -12.84 -10.69 47.47
CA SER A 56 -12.27 -10.22 46.20
C SER A 56 -13.19 -9.19 45.54
N LYS A 57 -12.66 -7.99 45.24
CA LYS A 57 -13.32 -6.96 44.43
C LYS A 57 -12.78 -7.06 43.00
N ARG A 58 -13.66 -7.29 42.03
CA ARG A 58 -13.28 -7.53 40.62
C ARG A 58 -13.91 -6.52 39.68
N LYS A 59 -13.19 -6.16 38.63
CA LYS A 59 -13.70 -5.38 37.51
C LYS A 59 -13.23 -5.98 36.20
N GLN A 60 -14.16 -6.13 35.26
CA GLN A 60 -13.87 -6.60 33.91
C GLN A 60 -13.76 -5.41 32.95
N ILE A 61 -12.78 -5.47 32.05
CA ILE A 61 -12.50 -4.49 31.00
C ILE A 61 -12.29 -5.26 29.70
N CYS A 62 -13.09 -4.98 28.67
CA CYS A 62 -12.96 -5.65 27.38
C CYS A 62 -12.14 -4.78 26.42
N LEU A 63 -11.01 -5.31 25.99
CA LEU A 63 -10.12 -4.70 25.00
C LEU A 63 -10.60 -5.12 23.61
N LYS A 64 -10.84 -4.14 22.75
CA LYS A 64 -11.09 -4.34 21.32
C LYS A 64 -9.90 -3.80 20.53
N VAL A 65 -9.44 -4.54 19.53
CA VAL A 65 -8.25 -4.18 18.75
C VAL A 65 -8.66 -3.89 17.31
N GLU A 66 -8.47 -2.63 16.90
CA GLU A 66 -8.87 -2.15 15.58
C GLU A 66 -7.65 -1.77 14.75
N GLY A 67 -7.74 -1.96 13.42
CA GLY A 67 -6.66 -1.60 12.50
C GLY A 67 -6.74 -2.28 11.14
N ILE A 68 -5.79 -1.92 10.29
CA ILE A 68 -5.56 -2.48 8.95
C ILE A 68 -4.34 -3.39 9.01
N SER A 69 -4.50 -4.66 8.62
CA SER A 69 -3.39 -5.61 8.52
C SER A 69 -2.73 -5.53 7.15
N GLU A 70 -3.54 -5.60 6.09
CA GLU A 70 -3.05 -5.74 4.72
C GLU A 70 -3.74 -4.76 3.78
N MET A 71 -3.02 -4.35 2.74
CA MET A 71 -3.53 -3.52 1.67
C MET A 71 -2.86 -3.95 0.36
N HIS A 72 -3.66 -4.09 -0.69
CA HIS A 72 -3.19 -4.49 -2.01
C HIS A 72 -3.75 -3.56 -3.07
N LYS A 73 -2.93 -3.28 -4.07
CA LYS A 73 -3.33 -2.56 -5.28
C LYS A 73 -3.06 -3.39 -6.52
N LYS A 74 -3.90 -3.23 -7.53
CA LYS A 74 -3.73 -3.80 -8.85
C LYS A 74 -4.24 -2.83 -9.90
N ASN A 75 -3.51 -2.67 -10.99
CA ASN A 75 -3.95 -1.91 -12.15
C ASN A 75 -3.89 -2.77 -13.42
N SER A 76 -4.71 -2.42 -14.40
CA SER A 76 -4.64 -2.99 -15.73
C SER A 76 -5.14 -1.97 -16.76
N SER A 77 -4.32 -1.74 -17.79
CA SER A 77 -4.65 -0.87 -18.90
C SER A 77 -5.56 -1.58 -19.91
N ALA A 78 -6.60 -0.89 -20.34
CA ALA A 78 -7.38 -1.27 -21.52
C ALA A 78 -7.16 -0.19 -22.59
N SER A 79 -6.78 -0.60 -23.80
CA SER A 79 -6.73 0.34 -24.93
C SER A 79 -8.16 0.73 -25.26
N SER A 80 -8.49 2.01 -25.06
CA SER A 80 -9.74 2.56 -25.61
C SER A 80 -9.58 2.68 -27.13
N SER A 81 -10.69 2.62 -27.85
CA SER A 81 -10.72 2.88 -29.30
C SER A 81 -10.53 4.36 -29.65
N ASP A 82 -10.55 5.25 -28.64
CA ASP A 82 -10.46 6.69 -28.81
C ASP A 82 -9.04 7.16 -28.47
N HIS A 83 -8.27 7.57 -29.48
CA HIS A 83 -6.82 7.80 -29.41
C HIS A 83 -6.35 8.87 -28.40
N LYS A 84 -7.26 9.57 -27.70
CA LYS A 84 -6.92 10.64 -26.75
C LYS A 84 -6.84 10.19 -25.29
N ASP A 85 -7.66 9.22 -24.90
CA ASP A 85 -7.82 8.78 -23.51
C ASP A 85 -7.56 7.28 -23.36
N ARG A 86 -6.76 6.90 -22.36
CA ARG A 86 -6.59 5.49 -21.95
C ARG A 86 -7.55 5.17 -20.81
N GLU A 87 -8.14 3.98 -20.86
CA GLU A 87 -8.95 3.47 -19.75
C GLU A 87 -8.08 2.61 -18.85
N GLU A 88 -8.00 3.00 -17.58
CA GLU A 88 -7.17 2.32 -16.59
C GLU A 88 -8.07 1.77 -15.49
N LYS A 89 -8.10 0.44 -15.37
CA LYS A 89 -8.87 -0.25 -14.32
C LYS A 89 -7.99 -0.37 -13.09
N LEU A 90 -8.41 0.28 -12.01
CA LEU A 90 -7.72 0.28 -10.72
C LEU A 90 -8.53 -0.53 -9.72
N SER A 91 -7.85 -1.38 -8.98
CA SER A 91 -8.40 -2.22 -7.93
C SER A 91 -7.59 -2.02 -6.67
N CYS A 92 -8.28 -1.83 -5.56
CA CYS A 92 -7.70 -1.67 -4.24
C CYS A 92 -8.46 -2.54 -3.26
N SER A 93 -7.74 -3.33 -2.47
CA SER A 93 -8.31 -4.12 -1.39
C SER A 93 -7.57 -3.87 -0.08
N ALA A 94 -8.31 -3.90 1.02
CA ALA A 94 -7.75 -3.72 2.36
C ALA A 94 -8.42 -4.68 3.33
N THR A 95 -7.63 -5.25 4.25
CA THR A 95 -8.09 -6.19 5.27
C THR A 95 -7.94 -5.57 6.66
N GLY A 96 -9.01 -5.53 7.43
CA GLY A 96 -9.00 -4.92 8.76
C GLY A 96 -10.14 -5.32 9.69
N LYS A 97 -10.07 -4.80 10.92
CA LYS A 97 -11.12 -4.87 11.94
C LYS A 97 -11.33 -3.46 12.49
N PRO A 98 -12.54 -2.85 12.43
CA PRO A 98 -13.72 -3.31 11.68
C PRO A 98 -13.50 -3.25 10.15
N ALA A 99 -14.55 -3.50 9.38
CA ALA A 99 -14.52 -3.42 7.91
C ALA A 99 -13.91 -2.09 7.43
N PRO A 100 -12.83 -2.12 6.62
CA PRO A 100 -12.19 -0.90 6.14
C PRO A 100 -13.06 -0.16 5.14
N LYS A 101 -13.02 1.18 5.20
CA LYS A 101 -13.71 2.05 4.24
C LYS A 101 -12.73 2.52 3.18
N ILE A 102 -12.99 2.22 1.92
CA ILE A 102 -12.14 2.63 0.80
C ILE A 102 -12.76 3.84 0.08
N SER A 103 -11.97 4.89 -0.12
CA SER A 103 -12.28 6.03 -0.97
C SER A 103 -11.17 6.23 -2.00
N TRP A 104 -11.48 6.94 -3.08
CA TRP A 104 -10.54 7.23 -4.16
C TRP A 104 -10.31 8.72 -4.29
N ASN A 105 -9.05 9.11 -4.46
CA ASN A 105 -8.65 10.46 -4.81
C ASN A 105 -8.00 10.44 -6.20
N THR A 106 -8.75 10.84 -7.21
CA THR A 106 -8.37 10.71 -8.62
C THR A 106 -7.80 11.99 -9.24
N SER A 107 -7.40 12.99 -8.44
CA SER A 107 -6.83 14.25 -8.95
C SER A 107 -7.69 14.92 -10.05
N LYS A 108 -9.03 14.81 -9.91
CA LYS A 108 -10.07 15.30 -10.85
C LYS A 108 -10.24 14.53 -12.15
N LEU A 109 -9.58 13.38 -12.33
CA LEU A 109 -9.89 12.48 -13.44
C LEU A 109 -11.32 11.95 -13.29
N LYS A 110 -12.02 11.86 -14.43
CA LYS A 110 -13.33 11.20 -14.49
C LYS A 110 -13.15 9.71 -14.26
N TYR A 111 -14.05 9.13 -13.49
CA TYR A 111 -14.04 7.71 -13.22
C TYR A 111 -15.44 7.16 -13.06
N THR A 112 -15.56 5.86 -13.31
CA THR A 112 -16.74 5.07 -13.00
C THR A 112 -16.36 4.07 -11.92
N ASP A 113 -17.16 3.98 -10.86
CA ASP A 113 -16.97 3.03 -9.77
C ASP A 113 -17.91 1.83 -9.88
N ALA A 114 -17.43 0.69 -9.41
CA ALA A 114 -18.27 -0.45 -9.12
C ALA A 114 -18.58 -0.49 -7.62
N PRO A 115 -19.74 -1.04 -7.20
CA PRO A 115 -20.02 -1.24 -5.79
C PRO A 115 -18.89 -2.02 -5.10
N PRO A 116 -18.41 -1.56 -3.94
CA PRO A 116 -17.36 -2.26 -3.21
C PRO A 116 -17.88 -3.62 -2.74
N THR A 117 -16.98 -4.60 -2.71
CA THR A 117 -17.27 -5.94 -2.22
C THR A 117 -16.59 -6.17 -0.88
N THR A 118 -17.21 -6.98 -0.02
CA THR A 118 -16.69 -7.32 1.30
C THR A 118 -16.68 -8.82 1.51
N VAL A 119 -15.58 -9.34 2.04
CA VAL A 119 -15.41 -10.74 2.38
C VAL A 119 -15.00 -10.84 3.85
N ILE A 120 -15.63 -11.75 4.58
CA ILE A 120 -15.26 -12.09 5.96
C ILE A 120 -14.27 -13.25 5.90
N ASN A 121 -13.09 -13.05 6.43
CA ASN A 121 -12.02 -14.05 6.45
C ASN A 121 -12.22 -15.04 7.60
N SER A 122 -11.53 -16.18 7.52
CA SER A 122 -11.59 -17.24 8.55
C SER A 122 -11.12 -16.78 9.94
N ASP A 123 -10.24 -15.78 10.00
CA ASP A 123 -9.75 -15.16 11.25
C ASP A 123 -10.68 -14.05 11.79
N GLY A 124 -11.86 -13.88 11.17
CA GLY A 124 -12.85 -12.86 11.50
C GLY A 124 -12.48 -11.45 11.08
N SER A 125 -11.36 -11.23 10.38
CA SER A 125 -11.07 -9.95 9.73
C SER A 125 -11.97 -9.75 8.50
N ILE A 126 -12.10 -8.51 8.04
CA ILE A 126 -12.94 -8.18 6.90
C ILE A 126 -12.06 -7.54 5.82
N THR A 127 -12.10 -8.12 4.62
CA THR A 127 -11.47 -7.57 3.43
C THR A 127 -12.50 -6.82 2.62
N THR A 128 -12.27 -5.53 2.39
CA THR A 128 -13.07 -4.71 1.48
C THR A 128 -12.28 -4.47 0.21
N SER A 129 -12.92 -4.62 -0.96
CA SER A 129 -12.33 -4.35 -2.27
C SER A 129 -13.15 -3.32 -3.02
N SER A 130 -12.48 -2.34 -3.63
CA SER A 130 -13.10 -1.31 -4.47
C SER A 130 -12.38 -1.25 -5.80
N ASN A 131 -13.17 -1.12 -6.88
CA ASN A 131 -12.66 -1.06 -8.24
C ASN A 131 -13.21 0.19 -8.93
N ILE A 132 -12.33 0.93 -9.60
CA ILE A 132 -12.70 2.08 -10.42
C ILE A 132 -12.06 1.96 -11.80
N THR A 133 -12.72 2.52 -12.80
CA THR A 133 -12.12 2.72 -14.13
C THR A 133 -11.92 4.21 -14.31
N VAL A 134 -10.67 4.64 -14.44
CA VAL A 134 -10.31 6.05 -14.64
C VAL A 134 -10.01 6.30 -16.11
N GLN A 135 -10.50 7.43 -16.63
CA GLN A 135 -10.12 7.92 -17.96
C GLN A 135 -8.91 8.83 -17.82
N VAL A 136 -7.75 8.38 -18.29
CA VAL A 136 -6.49 9.11 -18.16
C VAL A 136 -6.10 9.67 -19.53
N PRO A 137 -5.96 10.99 -19.69
CA PRO A 137 -5.42 11.56 -20.91
C PRO A 137 -3.99 11.07 -21.18
N THR A 138 -3.61 10.95 -22.45
CA THR A 138 -2.27 10.45 -22.85
C THR A 138 -1.11 11.35 -22.40
N ASP A 139 -1.34 12.65 -22.25
CA ASP A 139 -0.41 13.67 -21.75
C ASP A 139 -0.49 13.87 -20.22
N TRP A 140 -1.41 13.17 -19.55
CA TRP A 140 -1.58 13.33 -18.11
C TRP A 140 -0.47 12.64 -17.32
N THR A 141 0.12 13.40 -16.42
CA THR A 141 1.07 12.91 -15.42
C THR A 141 0.54 13.22 -14.04
N GLY A 142 0.56 12.24 -13.16
CA GLY A 142 0.09 12.40 -11.79
C GLY A 142 -0.22 11.09 -11.11
N HIS A 143 -0.97 11.19 -10.01
CA HIS A 143 -1.24 10.07 -9.12
C HIS A 143 -2.73 9.95 -8.83
N VAL A 144 -3.18 8.71 -8.72
CA VAL A 144 -4.47 8.34 -8.13
C VAL A 144 -4.17 7.63 -6.82
N TYR A 145 -4.89 7.99 -5.76
CA TYR A 145 -4.75 7.35 -4.45
C TYR A 145 -5.99 6.55 -4.11
N CYS A 146 -5.79 5.32 -3.67
CA CYS A 146 -6.77 4.59 -2.89
C CYS A 146 -6.52 4.92 -1.42
N VAL A 147 -7.50 5.48 -0.72
CA VAL A 147 -7.39 5.89 0.68
C VAL A 147 -8.30 4.99 1.52
N VAL A 148 -7.72 4.34 2.51
CA VAL A 148 -8.44 3.50 3.48
C VAL A 148 -8.67 4.32 4.74
N ASN A 149 -9.89 4.27 5.29
CA ASN A 149 -10.28 4.91 6.54
C ASN A 149 -9.98 6.42 6.56
N GLN A 150 -10.30 7.12 5.46
CA GLN A 150 -10.06 8.56 5.33
C GLN A 150 -10.68 9.35 6.50
N GLY A 151 -9.83 10.09 7.23
CA GLY A 151 -10.25 10.88 8.40
C GLY A 151 -10.53 10.05 9.66
N LEU A 152 -10.22 8.76 9.67
CA LEU A 152 -10.44 7.84 10.79
C LEU A 152 -9.11 7.25 11.29
N LEU A 153 -9.16 6.62 12.46
CA LEU A 153 -8.00 5.87 12.99
C LEU A 153 -7.58 4.76 12.03
N GLY A 154 -6.27 4.62 11.85
CA GLY A 154 -5.69 3.63 10.94
C GLY A 154 -5.78 4.01 9.46
N GLN A 155 -5.88 5.30 9.13
CA GLN A 155 -5.80 5.78 7.75
C GLN A 155 -4.51 5.29 7.07
N ARG A 156 -4.64 4.73 5.86
CA ARG A 156 -3.54 4.32 4.98
C ARG A 156 -3.89 4.65 3.54
N GLN A 157 -2.90 4.69 2.66
CA GLN A 157 -3.13 4.92 1.24
C GLN A 157 -2.18 4.14 0.36
N GLU A 158 -2.67 3.77 -0.82
CA GLU A 158 -1.89 3.21 -1.93
C GLU A 158 -1.91 4.17 -3.11
N GLU A 159 -0.77 4.29 -3.77
CA GLU A 159 -0.57 5.20 -4.90
C GLU A 159 -0.50 4.45 -6.23
N PHE A 160 -1.21 4.97 -7.23
CA PHE A 160 -1.10 4.58 -8.63
C PHE A 160 -0.48 5.75 -9.40
N SER A 161 0.75 5.57 -9.87
CA SER A 161 1.50 6.59 -10.60
C SER A 161 1.30 6.45 -12.10
N PHE A 162 1.05 7.57 -12.78
CA PHE A 162 0.88 7.63 -14.23
C PHE A 162 1.82 8.67 -14.81
N SER A 163 2.51 8.30 -15.88
CA SER A 163 3.30 9.21 -16.71
C SER A 163 2.64 9.43 -18.07
N SER A 164 2.90 10.59 -18.67
CA SER A 164 2.60 10.85 -20.07
C SER A 164 3.40 9.91 -20.96
N GLN A 165 2.78 9.33 -21.98
CA GLN A 165 3.55 8.67 -23.04
C GLN A 165 4.13 9.75 -23.93
N GLU A 166 5.40 10.12 -23.74
CA GLU A 166 6.14 10.78 -24.80
C GLU A 166 6.12 9.81 -25.99
N LYS A 167 5.55 10.24 -27.11
CA LYS A 167 5.83 9.57 -28.38
C LYS A 167 7.34 9.58 -28.52
N GLU A 168 7.99 8.43 -28.42
CA GLU A 168 9.30 8.28 -29.04
C GLU A 168 9.09 8.71 -30.49
N LYS A 169 9.63 9.88 -30.80
CA LYS A 169 9.78 10.30 -32.18
C LYS A 169 10.80 9.29 -32.70
N GLU A 170 10.33 8.21 -33.33
CA GLU A 170 11.18 7.50 -34.29
C GLU A 170 11.66 8.59 -35.24
N GLU A 171 12.91 9.01 -35.06
CA GLU A 171 13.64 9.64 -36.14
C GLU A 171 13.65 8.62 -37.26
N GLY A 172 12.65 8.72 -38.14
CA GLY A 172 12.65 8.15 -39.46
C GLY A 172 13.93 8.63 -40.12
N THR A 173 14.98 7.84 -39.97
CA THR A 173 16.22 8.03 -40.69
C THR A 173 15.83 7.82 -42.14
N HIS A 174 15.80 8.92 -42.89
CA HIS A 174 15.72 8.94 -44.34
C HIS A 174 16.82 8.00 -44.91
N ALA A 175 16.51 6.73 -45.07
CA ALA A 175 17.39 5.70 -45.65
C ALA A 175 17.44 5.82 -47.18
N GLY A 176 17.48 7.05 -47.70
CA GLY A 176 17.48 7.34 -49.14
C GLY A 176 18.62 8.21 -49.64
N LEU A 177 19.38 8.90 -48.76
CA LEU A 177 20.37 9.89 -49.23
C LEU A 177 21.81 9.66 -48.77
N LYS A 178 22.08 8.75 -47.81
CA LYS A 178 23.46 8.43 -47.41
C LYS A 178 24.19 7.46 -48.35
N SER A 179 23.47 6.83 -49.28
CA SER A 179 24.06 5.89 -50.25
C SER A 179 24.87 6.61 -51.35
N LEU A 180 24.37 7.75 -51.85
CA LEU A 180 25.02 8.50 -52.94
C LEU A 180 26.38 9.09 -52.53
N THR A 181 26.52 9.57 -51.29
CA THR A 181 27.79 10.11 -50.79
C THR A 181 28.87 9.03 -50.63
N ILE A 182 28.50 7.82 -50.20
CA ILE A 182 29.47 6.73 -50.02
C ILE A 182 29.93 6.20 -51.38
N VAL A 183 29.00 6.05 -52.34
CA VAL A 183 29.34 5.61 -53.71
C VAL A 183 30.23 6.63 -54.43
N ALA A 184 29.98 7.93 -54.27
CA ALA A 184 30.82 8.97 -54.86
C ALA A 184 32.25 8.96 -54.31
N ILE A 185 32.43 8.73 -53.00
CA ILE A 185 33.76 8.64 -52.38
C ILE A 185 34.53 7.40 -52.90
N ILE A 186 33.86 6.25 -53.03
CA ILE A 186 34.50 5.02 -53.56
C ILE A 186 34.92 5.17 -55.02
N ILE A 187 34.08 5.82 -55.85
CA ILE A 187 34.43 6.10 -57.26
C ILE A 187 35.63 7.05 -57.35
N CYS A 188 35.67 8.12 -56.53
CA CYS A 188 36.81 9.03 -56.52
C CYS A 188 38.13 8.33 -56.14
N VAL A 189 38.11 7.45 -55.13
CA VAL A 189 39.32 6.74 -54.68
C VAL A 189 39.83 5.75 -55.74
N THR A 190 38.93 5.04 -56.43
CA THR A 190 39.32 4.09 -57.49
C THR A 190 39.87 4.81 -58.74
N VAL A 191 39.32 5.97 -59.10
CA VAL A 191 39.85 6.79 -60.21
C VAL A 191 41.22 7.36 -59.87
N VAL A 192 41.42 7.89 -58.66
CA VAL A 192 42.74 8.40 -58.24
C VAL A 192 43.78 7.28 -58.19
N ALA A 193 43.43 6.10 -57.68
CA ALA A 193 44.33 4.96 -57.64
C ALA A 193 44.72 4.47 -59.06
N SER A 194 43.76 4.39 -59.98
CA SER A 194 44.04 3.97 -61.35
C SER A 194 44.88 4.99 -62.12
N VAL A 195 44.67 6.30 -61.92
CA VAL A 195 45.54 7.34 -62.49
C VAL A 195 46.95 7.29 -61.91
N LEU A 196 47.11 7.04 -60.61
CA LEU A 196 48.42 6.91 -59.97
C LEU A 196 49.18 5.65 -60.40
N VAL A 197 48.47 4.55 -60.69
CA VAL A 197 49.08 3.32 -61.22
C VAL A 197 49.46 3.47 -62.70
N HIS A 198 48.69 4.23 -63.49
CA HIS A 198 49.00 4.42 -64.91
C HIS A 198 50.11 5.45 -65.17
N LYS A 199 50.45 6.28 -64.16
CA LYS A 199 51.50 7.31 -64.25
C LYS A 199 52.83 6.89 -63.62
N ARG A 200 53.01 5.59 -63.35
CA ARG A 200 54.22 5.00 -62.74
C ARG A 200 54.90 4.00 -63.66
#